data_AF-A0A2D7WP41-F1
#
_entry.id   AF-A0A2D7WP41-F1
#
_cell.length_a   1.000
_cell.length_b   1.000
_cell.length_c   1.000
_cell.angle_alpha   90.00
_cell.angle_beta   90.00
_cell.angle_gamma   90.00
#
_symmetry.space_group_name_H-M   'P 1'
#
loop_
_entity.id
_entity.type
_entity.pdbx_description
1 polymer ?
#
loop_
_entity_poly.entity_id
_entity_poly.type
_entity_poly.pdbx_seq_one_letter_code
_entity_poly.pdbx_strand_id
1 'polypeptide(L)'
;MDMKINKKLFGVTMLIMAAFLMGAFFNQSEAKLKVIKAGVDEKGNQICINKSQVYLFKKNQAENKIIFYFHDAESDSAMVAKSFPDIESMDKYWNVLIRDW
;
A
#
# COMPACT_ATOMS: atom_id res chain seq x y z
N MET A 1 -9.54 -27.40 -42.89
CA MET A 1 -9.29 -27.21 -41.44
C MET A 1 -9.76 -25.82 -41.06
N ASP A 2 -10.75 -25.78 -40.18
CA ASP A 2 -11.61 -24.65 -39.84
C ASP A 2 -10.93 -23.41 -39.26
N MET A 3 -11.08 -22.26 -39.94
CA MET A 3 -10.75 -20.92 -39.41
C MET A 3 -11.54 -20.54 -38.14
N LYS A 4 -12.59 -21.29 -37.77
CA LYS A 4 -13.40 -21.04 -36.57
C LYS A 4 -12.65 -21.35 -35.27
N ILE A 5 -11.73 -22.31 -35.28
CA ILE A 5 -10.93 -22.65 -34.10
C ILE A 5 -9.97 -21.50 -33.75
N ASN A 6 -9.44 -20.82 -34.78
CA ASN A 6 -8.41 -19.78 -34.63
C ASN A 6 -8.94 -18.49 -33.95
N LYS A 7 -10.18 -18.07 -34.26
CA LYS A 7 -10.79 -16.87 -33.63
C LYS A 7 -11.18 -17.10 -32.17
N LYS A 8 -11.70 -18.27 -31.82
CA LYS A 8 -12.02 -18.62 -30.43
C LYS A 8 -10.75 -18.78 -29.59
N LEU A 9 -9.72 -19.41 -30.14
CA LEU A 9 -8.44 -19.59 -29.46
C LEU A 9 -7.79 -18.23 -29.16
N PHE A 10 -7.75 -17.33 -30.14
CA PHE A 10 -7.21 -15.98 -29.97
C PHE A 10 -7.94 -15.19 -28.88
N GLY A 11 -9.28 -15.27 -28.82
CA GLY A 11 -10.07 -14.64 -27.77
C GLY A 11 -9.74 -15.18 -26.37
N VAL A 12 -9.54 -16.49 -26.24
CA VAL A 12 -9.14 -17.13 -24.97
C VAL A 12 -7.72 -16.70 -24.57
N THR A 13 -6.78 -16.65 -25.51
CA THR A 13 -5.40 -16.19 -25.23
C THR A 13 -5.37 -14.73 -24.78
N MET A 14 -6.19 -13.87 -25.39
CA MET A 14 -6.29 -12.45 -25.03
C MET A 14 -6.88 -12.26 -23.63
N LEU A 15 -7.88 -13.06 -23.24
CA LEU A 15 -8.45 -13.07 -21.90
C LEU A 15 -7.44 -13.54 -20.84
N ILE A 16 -6.66 -14.57 -21.14
CA ILE A 16 -5.60 -15.07 -20.25
C ILE A 16 -4.51 -14.00 -20.08
N MET A 17 -4.06 -13.37 -21.16
CA MET A 17 -3.09 -12.28 -21.08
C MET A 17 -3.62 -11.09 -20.27
N ALA A 18 -4.88 -10.71 -20.45
CA ALA A 18 -5.50 -9.64 -19.65
C ALA A 18 -5.58 -9.98 -18.16
N ALA A 19 -5.91 -11.24 -17.82
CA ALA A 19 -5.93 -11.72 -16.44
C ALA A 19 -4.52 -11.73 -15.81
N PHE A 20 -3.50 -12.16 -16.56
CA PHE A 20 -2.10 -12.12 -16.11
C PHE A 20 -1.59 -10.69 -15.90
N LEU A 21 -1.97 -9.76 -16.79
CA LEU A 21 -1.56 -8.35 -16.67
C LEU A 21 -2.24 -7.67 -15.48
N MET A 22 -3.51 -7.97 -15.19
CA MET A 22 -4.20 -7.40 -14.03
C MET A 22 -3.55 -7.80 -12.70
N GLY A 23 -3.00 -9.01 -12.58
CA GLY A 23 -2.28 -9.45 -11.38
C GLY A 23 -1.06 -8.60 -11.03
N ALA A 24 -0.38 -8.01 -12.01
CA ALA A 24 0.78 -7.14 -11.79
C ALA A 24 0.42 -5.74 -11.28
N PHE A 25 -0.77 -5.22 -11.64
CA PHE A 25 -1.24 -3.91 -11.16
C PHE A 25 -1.71 -3.95 -9.70
N PHE A 26 -2.25 -5.08 -9.24
CA PHE A 26 -2.71 -5.21 -7.85
C PHE A 26 -1.59 -5.41 -6.81
N ASN A 27 -0.35 -5.62 -7.26
CA ASN A 27 0.79 -5.84 -6.36
C ASN A 27 1.58 -4.56 -6.05
N GLN A 28 1.04 -3.37 -6.39
CA GLN A 28 1.63 -2.13 -5.95
C GLN A 28 1.54 -2.01 -4.43
N SER A 29 2.68 -1.80 -3.79
CA SER A 29 2.73 -1.53 -2.35
C SER A 29 1.80 -0.37 -2.03
N GLU A 30 0.97 -0.55 -1.01
CA GLU A 30 0.08 0.48 -0.48
C GLU A 30 0.83 1.77 -0.10
N ALA A 31 2.14 1.67 0.21
CA ALA A 31 3.04 2.81 0.41
C ALA A 31 3.09 3.80 -0.76
N LYS A 32 2.71 3.40 -1.98
CA LYS A 32 2.69 4.25 -3.18
C LYS A 32 1.41 5.10 -3.29
N LEU A 33 0.36 4.76 -2.54
CA LEU A 33 -0.93 5.45 -2.63
C LEU A 33 -0.86 6.83 -1.95
N LYS A 34 -1.74 7.75 -2.37
CA LYS A 34 -1.88 9.08 -1.73
C LYS A 34 -2.41 9.01 -0.30
N VAL A 35 -3.18 7.97 0.01
CA VAL A 35 -3.76 7.70 1.31
C VAL A 35 -3.23 6.38 1.82
N ILE A 36 -2.69 6.40 3.03
CA ILE A 36 -2.14 5.23 3.70
C ILE A 36 -3.13 4.68 4.73
N LYS A 37 -3.30 3.37 4.81
CA LYS A 37 -4.11 2.68 5.84
C LYS A 37 -3.24 2.34 7.04
N ALA A 38 -3.50 2.97 8.18
CA ALA A 38 -2.74 2.78 9.41
C ALA A 38 -3.28 1.67 10.32
N GLY A 39 -4.57 1.34 10.19
CA GLY A 39 -5.24 0.34 11.01
C GLY A 39 -6.73 0.59 11.12
N VAL A 40 -7.33 0.12 12.22
CA VAL A 40 -8.72 0.39 12.59
C VAL A 40 -8.78 0.98 14.00
N ASP A 41 -9.77 1.83 14.27
CA ASP A 41 -10.07 2.34 15.61
C ASP A 41 -10.87 1.32 16.45
N GLU A 42 -11.17 1.67 17.69
CA GLU A 42 -11.95 0.84 18.63
C GLU A 42 -13.37 0.53 18.15
N LYS A 43 -13.89 1.33 17.20
CA LYS A 43 -15.23 1.18 16.62
C LYS A 43 -15.19 0.42 15.29
N GLY A 44 -14.01 -0.01 14.84
CA GLY A 44 -13.80 -0.70 13.57
C GLY A 44 -13.69 0.20 12.34
N ASN A 45 -13.61 1.53 12.51
CA ASN A 45 -13.41 2.45 11.40
C ASN A 45 -11.95 2.45 10.94
N GLN A 46 -11.72 2.62 9.64
CA GLN A 46 -10.35 2.70 9.13
C GLN A 46 -9.67 4.01 9.55
N ILE A 47 -8.45 3.89 10.06
CA ILE A 47 -7.55 5.02 10.29
C ILE A 47 -6.72 5.21 9.03
N CYS A 48 -6.85 6.39 8.41
CA CYS A 48 -6.22 6.73 7.15
C CYS A 48 -5.32 7.96 7.30
N ILE A 49 -4.16 7.94 6.64
CA ILE A 49 -3.18 9.03 6.62
C ILE A 49 -3.17 9.62 5.21
N ASN A 50 -3.52 10.89 5.06
CA ASN A 50 -3.33 11.59 3.80
C ASN A 50 -1.89 12.13 3.72
N LYS A 51 -1.10 11.64 2.77
CA LYS A 51 0.31 12.05 2.61
C LYS A 51 0.49 13.56 2.49
N SER A 52 -0.45 14.26 1.85
CA SER A 52 -0.35 15.72 1.65
C SER A 52 -0.51 16.53 2.94
N GLN A 53 -0.96 15.91 4.02
CA GLN A 53 -1.15 16.54 5.34
C GLN A 53 -0.05 16.14 6.33
N VAL A 54 0.82 15.20 5.96
CA VAL A 54 1.92 14.75 6.81
C VAL A 54 3.05 15.77 6.74
N TYR A 55 3.40 16.32 7.89
CA TYR A 55 4.55 17.23 8.05
C TYR A 55 5.87 16.46 8.06
N LEU A 56 5.95 15.39 8.87
CA LEU A 56 7.11 14.50 8.92
C LEU A 56 6.67 13.09 9.29
N PHE A 57 7.49 12.09 8.97
CA PHE A 57 7.28 10.72 9.43
C PHE A 57 8.62 10.08 9.80
N LYS A 58 8.59 9.17 10.78
CA LYS A 58 9.79 8.48 11.28
C LYS A 58 9.57 6.98 11.39
N LYS A 59 10.66 6.24 11.22
CA LYS A 59 10.71 4.80 11.44
C LYS A 59 11.01 4.52 12.92
N ASN A 60 10.19 3.69 13.57
CA ASN A 60 10.42 3.17 14.92
C ASN A 60 10.65 1.66 14.86
N GLN A 61 11.92 1.26 14.86
CA GLN A 61 12.32 -0.15 14.76
C GLN A 61 12.07 -0.94 16.04
N ALA A 62 12.06 -0.30 17.22
CA ALA A 62 11.82 -0.99 18.48
C ALA A 62 10.40 -1.56 18.56
N GLU A 63 9.44 -0.91 17.89
CA GLU A 63 8.02 -1.28 17.92
C GLU A 63 7.49 -1.76 16.57
N ASN A 64 8.33 -1.92 15.55
CA ASN A 64 7.93 -2.23 14.18
C ASN A 64 6.84 -1.27 13.66
N LYS A 65 7.04 0.05 13.84
CA LYS A 65 6.07 1.09 13.45
C LYS A 65 6.68 2.16 12.56
N ILE A 66 5.84 2.76 11.73
CA ILE A 66 6.11 4.06 11.10
C ILE A 66 5.14 5.07 11.68
N ILE A 67 5.66 6.18 12.19
CA ILE A 67 4.88 7.23 12.85
C ILE A 67 4.81 8.44 11.93
N PHE A 68 3.59 8.91 11.66
CA PHE A 68 3.29 10.05 10.80
C PHE A 68 2.76 11.20 11.64
N TYR A 69 3.34 12.38 11.49
CA TYR A 69 2.98 13.58 12.24
C TYR A 69 2.34 14.61 11.31
N PHE A 70 1.25 15.23 11.74
CA PHE A 70 0.48 16.16 10.90
C PHE A 70 0.79 17.64 11.16
N HIS A 71 1.17 18.02 12.38
CA HIS A 71 1.49 19.42 12.70
C HIS A 71 2.43 19.58 13.90
N ASP A 72 2.29 18.78 14.95
CA ASP A 72 3.15 18.80 16.14
C ASP A 72 3.75 17.41 16.40
N ALA A 73 5.07 17.35 16.59
CA ALA A 73 5.79 16.11 16.84
C ALA A 73 5.74 15.65 18.32
N GLU A 74 5.34 16.55 19.22
CA GLU A 74 5.28 16.31 20.67
C GLU A 74 3.87 15.95 21.16
N SER A 75 2.84 16.12 20.32
CA SER A 75 1.46 15.82 20.65
C SER A 75 1.03 14.44 20.13
N ASP A 76 0.67 13.54 21.04
CA ASP A 76 0.15 12.21 20.68
C ASP A 76 -1.12 12.28 19.83
N SER A 77 -1.93 13.33 20.01
CA SER A 77 -3.13 13.58 19.20
C SER A 77 -2.84 14.04 17.77
N ALA A 78 -1.60 14.44 17.50
CA ALA A 78 -1.14 14.96 16.21
C ALA A 78 -0.38 13.92 15.38
N MET A 79 -0.39 12.65 15.79
CA MET A 79 0.29 11.57 15.09
C MET A 79 -0.57 10.32 14.89
N VAL A 80 -0.24 9.57 13.85
CA VAL A 80 -0.81 8.26 13.57
C VAL A 80 0.32 7.28 13.31
N ALA A 81 0.27 6.12 13.94
CA ALA A 81 1.23 5.05 13.74
C ALA A 81 0.66 3.95 12.86
N LYS A 82 1.44 3.50 11.87
CA LYS A 82 1.21 2.26 11.12
C LYS A 82 2.10 1.17 11.71
N SER A 83 1.48 0.14 12.28
CA SER A 83 2.17 -1.01 12.85
C SER A 83 2.37 -2.11 11.82
N PHE A 84 3.46 -2.86 11.98
CA PHE A 84 3.82 -3.99 11.15
C PHE A 84 4.01 -5.24 12.03
N PRO A 85 3.71 -6.44 11.51
CA PRO A 85 3.86 -7.68 12.27
C PRO A 85 5.33 -7.97 12.62
N ASP A 86 6.26 -7.53 11.78
CA ASP A 86 7.69 -7.78 11.90
C ASP A 86 8.52 -6.67 11.22
N ILE A 87 9.82 -6.65 11.53
CA ILE A 87 10.75 -5.65 11.02
C ILE A 87 11.01 -5.76 9.51
N GLU A 88 10.98 -6.97 8.94
CA GLU A 88 11.22 -7.18 7.51
C GLU A 88 10.09 -6.58 6.67
N SER A 89 8.84 -6.81 7.09
CA SER A 89 7.64 -6.21 6.53
C SER A 89 7.68 -4.68 6.60
N MET A 90 8.07 -4.12 7.75
CA MET A 90 8.23 -2.68 7.92
C MET A 90 9.33 -2.12 7.00
N ASP A 91 10.47 -2.80 6.91
CA ASP A 91 11.63 -2.35 6.14
C ASP A 91 11.34 -2.36 4.63
N LYS A 92 10.69 -3.42 4.15
CA LYS A 92 10.21 -3.48 2.77
C LYS A 92 9.23 -2.35 2.47
N TYR A 93 8.31 -2.07 3.38
CA TYR A 93 7.37 -0.97 3.24
C TYR A 93 8.07 0.39 3.24
N TRP A 94 8.97 0.61 4.20
CA TRP A 94 9.75 1.83 4.37
C TRP A 94 10.56 2.16 3.12
N ASN A 95 11.24 1.17 2.52
CA ASN A 95 12.03 1.36 1.32
C ASN A 95 11.19 1.81 0.12
N VAL A 96 9.95 1.32 0.01
CA VAL A 96 9.02 1.81 -1.01
C VAL A 96 8.49 3.20 -0.66
N LEU A 97 8.15 3.41 0.61
CA LEU A 97 7.60 4.67 1.11
C LEU A 97 8.55 5.83 0.84
N ILE A 98 9.82 5.73 1.23
CA ILE A 98 10.81 6.82 1.03
C ILE A 98 11.13 7.08 -0.44
N ARG A 99 11.09 6.05 -1.28
CA ARG A 99 11.39 6.17 -2.71
C ARG A 99 10.24 6.88 -3.45
N ASP A 100 9.01 6.61 -3.04
CA ASP A 100 7.78 7.01 -3.72
C ASP A 100 6.91 7.95 -2.83
N TRP A 101 7.54 8.71 -1.91
CA TRP A 101 6.86 9.68 -1.04
C TRP A 101 6.49 10.94 -1.81
#